data_AF-A0A7C7SF89-F1
#
_entry.id   AF-A0A7C7SF89-F1
#
_cell.length_a   1.000
_cell.length_b   1.000
_cell.length_c   1.000
_cell.angle_alpha   90.00
_cell.angle_beta   90.00
_cell.angle_gamma   90.00
#
_symmetry.space_group_name_H-M   'P 1'
#
loop_
_entity.id
_entity.type
_entity.pdbx_description
1 polymer ?
#
loop_
_entity_poly.entity_id
_entity_poly.type
_entity_poly.pdbx_seq_one_letter_code
_entity_poly.pdbx_strand_id
1 'polypeptide(L)'
;MRTVYSDDRPLMYFLYSLAIIGYAVALAPRLLYQAARHGKYVGTLSERWGRLPITLNPDRAPSIWIHAVSVGEVLATRALIPALRERYPEHRLLLSTTTQTGRAVAASVETLDGVFYFPVDLAPVVRRVLEQVRPALLVMVDTELWPNLLAQCARRGVRTLLVNGRVSNRSYPRYRLVRPLFRRVLANLSLCCAQSEESGRRLVELGVPEDRVMVTGNLKFDTLPVPATGAPWMRQSVMRVFRITVGRTVIVAASTHPGEEVAVL
;
A
#
# COMPACT_ATOMS: atom_id res chain seq x y z
N MET A 1 8.20 31.40 5.46
CA MET A 1 8.77 31.66 4.12
C MET A 1 7.93 30.91 3.09
N ARG A 2 6.98 31.57 2.41
CA ARG A 2 6.14 30.98 1.36
C ARG A 2 7.01 30.83 0.11
N THR A 3 7.46 29.63 -0.20
CA THR A 3 8.17 29.35 -1.45
C THR A 3 7.19 29.50 -2.61
N VAL A 4 7.54 30.42 -3.51
CA VAL A 4 6.98 30.64 -4.83
C VAL A 4 7.11 29.33 -5.63
N TYR A 5 6.10 28.46 -5.55
CA TYR A 5 5.94 27.32 -6.45
C TYR A 5 4.78 27.64 -7.38
N SER A 6 5.17 28.00 -8.61
CA SER A 6 4.38 28.43 -9.76
C SER A 6 3.04 27.73 -9.98
N ASP A 7 2.16 28.45 -10.67
CA ASP A 7 0.80 28.16 -11.13
C ASP A 7 0.54 26.80 -11.83
N ASP A 8 1.53 25.92 -11.97
CA ASP A 8 1.44 24.69 -12.77
C ASP A 8 1.09 23.42 -11.98
N ARG A 9 1.01 23.51 -10.64
CA ARG A 9 0.53 22.40 -9.80
C ARG A 9 -0.84 21.87 -10.26
N PRO A 10 -1.87 22.70 -10.51
CA PRO A 10 -3.15 22.22 -10.99
C PRO A 10 -3.06 21.50 -12.34
N LEU A 11 -2.27 22.00 -13.29
CA LEU A 11 -2.11 21.39 -14.62
C LEU A 11 -1.55 19.96 -14.52
N MET A 12 -0.55 19.76 -13.68
CA MET A 12 0.06 18.45 -13.46
C MET A 12 -0.95 17.41 -12.95
N TYR A 13 -1.73 17.74 -11.91
CA TYR A 13 -2.76 16.85 -11.37
C TYR A 13 -3.91 16.63 -12.37
N PHE A 14 -4.23 17.64 -13.17
CA PHE A 14 -5.22 17.54 -14.25
C PHE A 14 -4.76 16.54 -15.33
N LEU A 15 -3.54 16.68 -15.86
CA LEU A 15 -2.97 15.77 -16.85
C LEU A 15 -2.85 14.34 -16.31
N TYR A 16 -2.42 14.18 -15.05
CA TYR A 16 -2.40 12.89 -14.37
C TYR A 16 -3.79 12.25 -14.30
N SER A 17 -4.81 13.04 -13.93
CA SER A 17 -6.20 12.57 -13.88
C SER A 17 -6.74 12.20 -15.26
N LEU A 18 -6.40 12.96 -16.29
CA LEU A 18 -6.77 12.67 -17.68
C LEU A 18 -6.12 11.37 -18.16
N ALA A 19 -4.85 11.13 -17.82
CA ALA A 19 -4.16 9.89 -18.13
C ALA A 19 -4.81 8.66 -17.46
N ILE A 20 -5.23 8.78 -16.18
CA ILE A 20 -6.00 7.72 -15.51
C ILE A 20 -7.30 7.43 -16.24
N ILE A 21 -8.06 8.46 -16.60
CA ILE A 21 -9.34 8.31 -17.31
C ILE A 21 -9.12 7.64 -18.66
N GLY A 22 -8.15 8.13 -19.44
CA GLY A 22 -7.79 7.54 -20.74
C GLY A 22 -7.41 6.07 -20.62
N TYR A 23 -6.60 5.71 -19.63
CA TYR A 23 -6.22 4.32 -19.36
C TYR A 23 -7.43 3.46 -18.96
N ALA A 24 -8.32 3.97 -18.11
CA ALA A 24 -9.53 3.28 -17.70
C ALA A 24 -10.48 3.03 -18.88
N VAL A 25 -10.67 4.03 -19.76
CA VAL A 25 -11.48 3.91 -20.98
C VAL A 25 -10.88 2.88 -21.93
N ALA A 26 -9.56 2.90 -22.14
CA ALA A 26 -8.87 1.94 -22.99
C ALA A 26 -8.99 0.50 -22.48
N LEU A 27 -8.98 0.30 -21.15
CA LEU A 27 -9.16 -1.01 -20.53
C LEU A 27 -10.62 -1.45 -20.38
N ALA A 28 -11.59 -0.53 -20.48
CA ALA A 28 -12.99 -0.81 -20.22
C ALA A 28 -13.53 -2.00 -21.02
N PRO A 29 -13.27 -2.16 -22.33
CA PRO A 29 -13.77 -3.31 -23.10
C PRO A 29 -13.27 -4.64 -22.53
N ARG A 30 -11.99 -4.71 -22.14
CA ARG A 30 -11.38 -5.92 -21.56
C ARG A 30 -11.93 -6.21 -20.16
N LEU A 31 -12.09 -5.19 -19.33
CA LEU A 31 -12.65 -5.33 -17.98
C LEU A 31 -14.12 -5.75 -18.03
N LEU A 32 -14.92 -5.16 -18.93
CA LEU A 32 -16.31 -5.55 -19.16
C LEU A 32 -16.40 -6.99 -19.67
N TYR A 33 -15.54 -7.40 -20.59
CA TYR A 33 -15.46 -8.79 -21.04
C TYR A 33 -15.11 -9.74 -19.88
N GLN A 34 -14.11 -9.42 -19.06
CA GLN A 34 -13.74 -10.26 -17.90
C GLN A 34 -14.84 -10.30 -16.83
N ALA A 35 -15.53 -9.19 -16.58
CA ALA A 35 -16.65 -9.14 -15.66
C ALA A 35 -17.82 -9.99 -16.16
N ALA A 36 -18.18 -9.87 -17.44
CA ALA A 36 -19.26 -10.63 -18.05
C ALA A 36 -18.95 -12.14 -18.15
N ARG A 37 -17.69 -12.50 -18.44
CA ARG A 37 -17.28 -13.91 -18.63
C ARG A 37 -16.89 -14.64 -17.35
N HIS A 38 -16.29 -13.95 -16.38
CA HIS A 38 -15.66 -14.58 -15.22
C HIS A 38 -16.17 -14.02 -13.88
N GLY A 39 -17.12 -13.09 -13.88
CA GLY A 39 -17.61 -12.42 -12.67
C GLY A 39 -16.53 -11.60 -11.93
N LYS A 40 -15.33 -11.45 -12.50
CA LYS A 40 -14.23 -10.70 -11.90
C LYS A 40 -14.62 -9.22 -11.78
N TYR A 41 -14.27 -8.61 -10.65
CA TYR A 41 -14.49 -7.19 -10.31
C TYR A 41 -15.94 -6.77 -10.00
N VAL A 42 -16.94 -7.62 -10.25
CA VAL A 42 -18.34 -7.38 -9.89
C VAL A 42 -18.45 -7.17 -8.37
N GLY A 43 -19.11 -6.09 -7.94
CA GLY A 43 -19.26 -5.72 -6.52
C GLY A 43 -18.12 -4.88 -5.92
N THR A 44 -16.94 -4.83 -6.54
CA THR A 44 -15.79 -4.05 -6.01
C THR A 44 -15.73 -2.61 -6.52
N LEU A 45 -16.44 -2.32 -7.61
CA LEU A 45 -16.37 -1.02 -8.31
C LEU A 45 -16.93 0.13 -7.47
N SER A 46 -17.97 -0.11 -6.67
CA SER A 46 -18.58 0.93 -5.83
C SER A 46 -17.55 1.58 -4.90
N GLU A 47 -16.82 0.76 -4.17
CA GLU A 47 -15.76 1.24 -3.26
C GLU A 47 -14.63 1.95 -4.03
N ARG A 48 -14.22 1.41 -5.18
CA ARG A 48 -13.18 2.01 -6.03
C ARG A 48 -13.60 3.38 -6.59
N TRP A 49 -14.89 3.62 -6.80
CA TRP A 49 -15.44 4.92 -7.16
C TRP A 49 -15.76 5.81 -5.93
N GLY A 50 -15.26 5.40 -4.75
CA GLY A 50 -15.31 6.17 -3.52
C GLY A 50 -16.66 6.08 -2.79
N ARG A 51 -17.54 5.16 -3.18
CA ARG A 51 -18.79 4.88 -2.48
C ARG A 51 -18.52 3.78 -1.45
N LEU A 52 -18.04 4.20 -0.29
CA LEU A 52 -17.78 3.35 0.86
C LEU A 52 -19.05 3.20 1.72
N PRO A 53 -19.24 2.04 2.37
CA PRO A 53 -20.40 1.85 3.24
C PRO A 53 -20.33 2.79 4.45
N ILE A 54 -21.48 3.33 4.87
CA ILE A 54 -21.55 4.26 6.00
C ILE A 54 -21.07 3.61 7.31
N THR A 55 -21.24 2.29 7.41
CA THR A 55 -20.81 1.45 8.53
C THR A 55 -19.29 1.35 8.67
N LEU A 56 -18.50 1.81 7.69
CA LEU A 56 -17.04 1.82 7.79
C LEU A 56 -16.52 2.77 8.88
N ASN A 57 -17.22 3.90 9.07
CA ASN A 57 -16.89 4.91 10.09
C ASN A 57 -18.17 5.65 10.50
N PRO A 58 -19.10 4.98 11.20
CA PRO A 58 -20.45 5.50 11.47
C PRO A 58 -20.44 6.68 12.46
N ASP A 59 -19.54 6.64 13.41
CA ASP A 59 -19.30 7.68 14.43
C ASP A 59 -18.43 8.83 13.92
N ARG A 60 -17.92 8.73 12.69
CA ARG A 60 -17.03 9.74 12.08
C ARG A 60 -15.80 10.05 12.94
N ALA A 61 -15.34 9.06 13.70
CA ALA A 61 -14.15 9.15 14.53
C ALA A 61 -12.90 9.46 13.67
N PRO A 62 -11.88 10.14 14.23
CA PRO A 62 -10.59 10.25 13.57
C PRO A 62 -10.00 8.86 13.31
N SER A 63 -9.33 8.67 12.18
CA SER A 63 -8.77 7.37 11.81
C SER A 63 -7.29 7.42 11.44
N ILE A 64 -6.66 6.26 11.48
CA ILE A 64 -5.39 5.99 10.82
C ILE A 64 -5.71 5.10 9.62
N TRP A 65 -5.48 5.63 8.43
CA TRP A 65 -5.68 4.92 7.19
C TRP A 65 -4.37 4.26 6.77
N ILE A 66 -4.34 2.93 6.74
CA ILE A 66 -3.23 2.11 6.24
C ILE A 66 -3.53 1.67 4.81
N HIS A 67 -2.60 1.87 3.88
CA HIS A 67 -2.71 1.43 2.50
C HIS A 67 -1.62 0.41 2.15
N ALA A 68 -2.08 -0.81 1.83
CA ALA A 68 -1.25 -1.94 1.46
C ALA A 68 -1.90 -2.64 0.23
N VAL A 69 -1.25 -2.54 -0.93
CA VAL A 69 -1.78 -2.96 -2.24
C VAL A 69 -1.87 -4.47 -2.36
N SER A 70 -0.85 -5.18 -1.86
CA SER A 70 -0.67 -6.62 -2.04
C SER A 70 -0.77 -7.41 -0.73
N VAL A 71 -0.89 -8.74 -0.84
CA VAL A 71 -0.84 -9.65 0.33
C VAL A 71 0.44 -9.46 1.13
N GLY A 72 1.59 -9.34 0.45
CA GLY A 72 2.89 -9.19 1.13
C GLY A 72 2.98 -7.90 1.93
N GLU A 73 2.38 -6.81 1.46
CA GLU A 73 2.32 -5.54 2.20
C GLU A 73 1.32 -5.62 3.36
N VAL A 74 0.16 -6.25 3.17
CA VAL A 74 -0.81 -6.47 4.27
C VAL A 74 -0.18 -7.31 5.38
N LEU A 75 0.62 -8.32 5.02
CA LEU A 75 1.36 -9.08 6.01
C LEU A 75 2.37 -8.20 6.75
N ALA A 76 3.13 -7.36 6.02
CA ALA A 76 4.07 -6.41 6.61
C ALA A 76 3.40 -5.49 7.65
N THR A 77 2.16 -5.03 7.41
CA THR A 77 1.46 -4.17 8.37
C THR A 77 1.01 -4.88 9.64
N ARG A 78 1.01 -6.22 9.71
CA ARG A 78 0.62 -6.95 10.93
C ARG A 78 1.54 -6.68 12.12
N ALA A 79 2.81 -6.30 11.89
CA ALA A 79 3.71 -5.86 12.95
C ALA A 79 3.38 -4.43 13.42
N LEU A 80 2.86 -3.58 12.53
CA LEU A 80 2.58 -2.17 12.81
C LEU A 80 1.21 -1.95 13.47
N ILE A 81 0.18 -2.69 13.05
CA ILE A 81 -1.21 -2.48 13.48
C ILE A 81 -1.38 -2.59 15.00
N PRO A 82 -0.82 -3.60 15.71
CA PRO A 82 -0.94 -3.69 17.17
C PRO A 82 -0.35 -2.49 17.90
N ALA A 83 0.85 -2.05 17.50
CA ALA A 83 1.51 -0.89 18.09
C ALA A 83 0.71 0.41 17.84
N LEU A 84 0.11 0.57 16.66
CA LEU A 84 -0.79 1.69 16.37
C LEU A 84 -2.05 1.64 17.23
N ARG A 85 -2.65 0.45 17.43
CA ARG A 85 -3.84 0.29 18.27
C ARG A 85 -3.56 0.66 19.72
N GLU A 86 -2.44 0.21 20.25
CA GLU A 86 -2.01 0.50 21.62
C GLU A 86 -1.73 1.99 21.81
N ARG A 87 -1.06 2.63 20.85
CA ARG A 87 -0.68 4.05 20.96
C ARG A 87 -1.83 5.02 20.66
N TYR A 88 -2.79 4.61 19.83
CA TYR A 88 -3.89 5.44 19.36
C TYR A 88 -5.24 4.72 19.54
N PRO A 89 -5.65 4.39 20.79
CA PRO A 89 -6.86 3.60 21.04
C PRO A 89 -8.14 4.28 20.56
N GLU A 90 -8.18 5.61 20.60
CA GLU A 90 -9.32 6.44 20.16
C GLU A 90 -9.42 6.61 18.63
N HIS A 91 -8.46 6.08 17.86
CA HIS A 91 -8.48 6.19 16.41
C HIS A 91 -8.98 4.91 15.78
N ARG A 92 -9.85 5.04 14.77
CA ARG A 92 -10.19 3.89 13.93
C ARG A 92 -8.98 3.47 13.09
N LEU A 93 -8.67 2.18 13.04
CA LEU A 93 -7.66 1.63 12.14
C LEU A 93 -8.36 1.07 10.89
N LEU A 94 -8.23 1.78 9.77
CA LEU A 94 -8.87 1.42 8.51
C LEU A 94 -7.80 1.01 7.50
N LEU A 95 -7.98 -0.13 6.84
CA LEU A 95 -7.03 -0.62 5.85
C LEU A 95 -7.64 -0.66 4.44
N SER A 96 -6.91 -0.15 3.47
CA SER A 96 -7.28 -0.30 2.06
C SER A 96 -6.32 -1.19 1.29
N THR A 97 -6.87 -2.01 0.39
CA THR A 97 -6.10 -2.86 -0.52
C THR A 97 -6.55 -2.69 -1.96
N THR A 98 -5.72 -3.11 -2.92
CA THR A 98 -6.08 -3.08 -4.34
C THR A 98 -6.48 -4.47 -4.84
N THR A 99 -5.95 -5.52 -4.23
CA THR A 99 -6.15 -6.92 -4.66
C THR A 99 -7.23 -7.62 -3.84
N GLN A 100 -7.99 -8.54 -4.46
CA GLN A 100 -9.01 -9.34 -3.76
C GLN A 100 -8.36 -10.23 -2.67
N THR A 101 -7.22 -10.84 -2.99
CA THR A 101 -6.44 -11.65 -2.04
C THR A 101 -5.91 -10.81 -0.89
N GLY A 102 -5.39 -9.60 -1.17
CA GLY A 102 -4.99 -8.66 -0.13
C GLY A 102 -6.15 -8.28 0.79
N ARG A 103 -7.35 -8.01 0.24
CA ARG A 103 -8.55 -7.73 1.05
C ARG A 103 -8.93 -8.90 1.96
N ALA A 104 -8.87 -10.14 1.44
CA ALA A 104 -9.21 -11.33 2.23
C ALA A 104 -8.25 -11.50 3.43
N VAL A 105 -6.95 -11.28 3.23
CA VAL A 105 -5.95 -11.33 4.31
C VAL A 105 -6.11 -10.15 5.27
N ALA A 106 -6.45 -8.96 4.78
CA ALA A 106 -6.69 -7.81 5.64
C ALA A 106 -7.93 -8.00 6.52
N ALA A 107 -9.00 -8.60 5.98
CA ALA A 107 -10.24 -8.85 6.69
C ALA A 107 -10.09 -9.87 7.84
N SER A 108 -9.03 -10.69 7.85
CA SER A 108 -8.73 -11.60 8.95
C SER A 108 -7.89 -10.97 10.07
N VAL A 109 -7.52 -9.69 9.95
CA VAL A 109 -6.83 -8.95 11.00
C VAL A 109 -7.85 -8.34 11.96
N GLU A 110 -8.08 -8.99 13.10
CA GLU A 110 -9.11 -8.63 14.07
C GLU A 110 -8.96 -7.23 14.67
N THR A 111 -7.74 -6.69 14.69
CA THR A 111 -7.43 -5.37 15.25
C THR A 111 -7.75 -4.21 14.31
N LEU A 112 -8.27 -4.46 13.10
CA LEU A 112 -8.75 -3.43 12.18
C LEU A 112 -10.24 -3.16 12.38
N ASP A 113 -10.64 -1.89 12.33
CA ASP A 113 -12.06 -1.50 12.41
C ASP A 113 -12.79 -1.59 11.07
N GLY A 114 -12.04 -1.70 9.98
CA GLY A 114 -12.64 -1.76 8.64
C GLY A 114 -11.62 -1.95 7.53
N VAL A 115 -12.07 -2.64 6.48
CA VAL A 115 -11.28 -2.92 5.27
C VAL A 115 -12.08 -2.54 4.03
N PHE A 116 -11.45 -1.84 3.10
CA PHE A 116 -12.08 -1.40 1.84
C PHE A 116 -11.11 -1.46 0.65
N TYR A 117 -11.61 -1.37 -0.57
CA TYR A 117 -10.76 -1.24 -1.75
C TYR A 117 -10.25 0.19 -1.91
N PHE A 118 -8.97 0.31 -2.26
CA PHE A 118 -8.38 1.61 -2.58
C PHE A 118 -9.16 2.31 -3.71
N PRO A 119 -9.50 3.61 -3.55
CA PRO A 119 -10.20 4.35 -4.58
C PRO A 119 -9.34 4.55 -5.83
N VAL A 120 -9.99 4.74 -6.99
CA VAL A 120 -9.31 5.30 -8.15
C VAL A 120 -8.79 6.69 -7.76
N ASP A 121 -7.51 6.98 -8.03
CA ASP A 121 -6.82 8.20 -7.62
C ASP A 121 -7.23 9.43 -8.44
N LEU A 122 -8.53 9.74 -8.45
CA LEU A 122 -9.12 10.95 -9.01
C LEU A 122 -9.55 11.86 -7.86
N ALA A 123 -9.24 13.15 -7.94
CA ALA A 123 -9.52 14.09 -6.87
C ALA A 123 -10.97 14.07 -6.33
N PRO A 124 -12.04 14.01 -7.16
CA PRO A 124 -13.42 13.90 -6.65
C PRO A 124 -13.69 12.59 -5.90
N VAL A 125 -13.09 11.47 -6.34
CA VAL A 125 -13.26 10.15 -5.73
C VAL A 125 -12.54 10.10 -4.39
N VAL A 126 -11.27 10.51 -4.39
CA VAL A 126 -10.43 10.61 -3.20
C VAL A 126 -11.07 11.52 -2.14
N ARG A 127 -11.61 12.68 -2.52
CA ARG A 127 -12.28 13.60 -1.58
C ARG A 127 -13.43 12.92 -0.83
N ARG A 128 -14.26 12.16 -1.54
CA ARG A 128 -15.37 11.40 -0.97
C ARG A 128 -14.88 10.33 0.00
N VAL A 129 -13.83 9.59 -0.37
CA VAL A 129 -13.20 8.61 0.54
C VAL A 129 -12.67 9.29 1.79
N LEU A 130 -11.93 10.39 1.66
CA LEU A 130 -11.38 11.13 2.80
C LEU A 130 -12.48 11.71 3.71
N GLU A 131 -13.66 12.06 3.18
CA GLU A 131 -14.82 12.49 3.97
C GLU A 131 -15.41 11.39 4.82
N GLN A 132 -15.44 10.16 4.30
CA GLN A 132 -15.94 8.98 5.01
C GLN A 132 -14.90 8.41 5.97
N VAL A 133 -13.64 8.28 5.54
CA VAL A 133 -12.55 7.69 6.32
C VAL A 133 -12.10 8.63 7.44
N ARG A 134 -12.05 9.95 7.21
CA ARG A 134 -11.57 10.98 8.16
C ARG A 134 -10.19 10.67 8.77
N PRO A 135 -9.17 10.39 7.94
CA PRO A 135 -7.85 10.06 8.46
C PRO A 135 -7.19 11.28 9.09
N ALA A 136 -6.64 11.12 10.29
CA ALA A 136 -5.63 12.01 10.87
C ALA A 136 -4.24 11.68 10.31
N LEU A 137 -4.01 10.41 10.00
CA LEU A 137 -2.77 9.85 9.45
C LEU A 137 -3.08 8.89 8.29
N LEU A 138 -2.35 9.04 7.18
CA LEU A 138 -2.29 8.08 6.09
C LEU A 138 -0.91 7.40 6.11
N VAL A 139 -0.89 6.07 6.23
CA VAL A 139 0.30 5.22 6.20
C VAL A 139 0.29 4.42 4.90
N MET A 140 1.25 4.66 4.03
CA MET A 140 1.42 3.93 2.77
C MET A 140 2.61 2.98 2.90
N VAL A 141 2.48 1.76 2.40
CA VAL A 141 3.52 0.73 2.53
C VAL A 141 4.31 0.60 1.23
N ASP A 142 5.61 0.30 1.34
CA ASP A 142 6.54 0.05 0.23
C ASP A 142 6.75 1.26 -0.70
N THR A 143 6.11 1.34 -1.87
CA THR A 143 6.35 2.42 -2.85
C THR A 143 5.05 2.94 -3.48
N GLU A 144 3.98 2.94 -2.69
CA GLU A 144 2.64 3.28 -3.15
C GLU A 144 2.39 4.79 -3.04
N LEU A 145 2.81 5.54 -4.06
CA LEU A 145 2.68 6.99 -4.12
C LEU A 145 1.51 7.38 -5.04
N TRP A 146 0.48 7.99 -4.46
CA TRP A 146 -0.76 8.39 -5.15
C TRP A 146 -0.88 9.92 -5.19
N PRO A 147 -0.59 10.58 -6.34
CA PRO A 147 -0.52 12.02 -6.44
C PRO A 147 -1.78 12.76 -5.96
N ASN A 148 -2.97 12.35 -6.40
CA ASN A 148 -4.20 13.05 -6.03
C ASN A 148 -4.51 12.82 -4.55
N LEU A 149 -4.39 11.60 -4.05
CA LEU A 149 -4.53 11.28 -2.63
C LEU A 149 -3.61 12.14 -1.75
N LEU A 150 -2.31 12.16 -2.03
CA LEU A 150 -1.35 12.95 -1.27
C LEU A 150 -1.67 14.44 -1.30
N ALA A 151 -2.06 14.97 -2.47
CA ALA A 151 -2.45 16.36 -2.61
C ALA A 151 -3.74 16.69 -1.83
N GLN A 152 -4.72 15.79 -1.79
CA GLN A 152 -5.95 15.98 -1.01
C GLN A 152 -5.70 15.84 0.50
N CYS A 153 -4.84 14.91 0.91
CA CYS A 153 -4.39 14.78 2.29
C CYS A 153 -3.71 16.08 2.78
N ALA A 154 -2.76 16.60 2.00
CA ALA A 154 -2.07 17.85 2.34
C ALA A 154 -3.04 19.04 2.47
N ARG A 155 -4.01 19.17 1.55
CA ARG A 155 -5.06 20.22 1.62
C ARG A 155 -5.94 20.11 2.87
N ARG A 156 -6.09 18.91 3.44
CA ARG A 156 -6.92 18.64 4.62
C ARG A 156 -6.11 18.55 5.92
N GLY A 157 -4.80 18.80 5.87
CA GLY A 157 -3.92 18.69 7.04
C GLY A 157 -3.65 17.26 7.52
N VAL A 158 -3.99 16.25 6.71
CA VAL A 158 -3.73 14.84 7.03
C VAL A 158 -2.24 14.56 6.94
N ARG A 159 -1.67 13.95 7.99
CA ARG A 159 -0.25 13.54 7.98
C ARG A 159 -0.09 12.31 7.10
N THR A 160 1.02 12.24 6.38
CA THR A 160 1.28 11.23 5.34
C THR A 160 2.63 10.60 5.59
N LEU A 161 2.63 9.29 5.80
CA LEU A 161 3.80 8.49 6.12
C LEU A 161 4.00 7.43 5.04
N LEU A 162 5.20 7.35 4.48
CA LEU A 162 5.63 6.19 3.71
C LEU A 162 6.42 5.27 4.65
N VAL A 163 5.95 4.05 4.88
CA VAL A 163 6.66 3.03 5.65
C VAL A 163 7.20 1.95 4.74
N ASN A 164 8.33 1.35 5.15
CA ASN A 164 9.02 0.35 4.35
C ASN A 164 9.41 0.90 2.96
N GLY A 165 9.74 2.19 2.87
CA GLY A 165 10.05 2.91 1.64
C GLY A 165 11.16 2.24 0.85
N ARG A 166 10.86 1.75 -0.37
CA ARG A 166 11.84 1.13 -1.27
C ARG A 166 11.90 1.86 -2.60
N VAL A 167 13.10 2.09 -3.11
CA VAL A 167 13.27 2.54 -4.49
C VAL A 167 14.19 1.55 -5.20
N SER A 168 13.61 0.70 -6.06
CA SER A 168 14.36 -0.36 -6.74
C SER A 168 15.28 0.18 -7.84
N ASN A 169 16.33 -0.58 -8.19
CA ASN A 169 17.26 -0.27 -9.29
C ASN A 169 16.52 -0.08 -10.63
N ARG A 170 15.42 -0.82 -10.83
CA ARG A 170 14.62 -0.77 -12.05
C ARG A 170 13.73 0.47 -12.13
N SER A 171 13.21 0.94 -10.99
CA SER A 171 12.30 2.10 -10.95
C SER A 171 13.05 3.42 -10.84
N TYR A 172 14.21 3.43 -10.17
CA TYR A 172 14.98 4.64 -9.87
C TYR A 172 15.32 5.50 -11.10
N PRO A 173 15.86 4.95 -12.22
CA PRO A 173 16.15 5.77 -13.41
C PRO A 173 14.90 6.43 -14.01
N ARG A 174 13.76 5.73 -13.99
CA ARG A 174 12.49 6.27 -14.48
C ARG A 174 12.00 7.41 -13.60
N TYR A 175 12.07 7.24 -12.29
CA TYR A 175 11.69 8.30 -11.35
C TYR A 175 12.59 9.52 -11.45
N ARG A 176 13.88 9.34 -11.76
CA ARG A 176 14.80 10.46 -12.02
C ARG A 176 14.45 11.24 -13.29
N LEU A 177 14.04 10.56 -14.37
CA LEU A 177 13.63 11.21 -15.62
C LEU A 177 12.45 12.18 -15.40
N VAL A 178 11.52 11.81 -14.53
CA VAL A 178 10.36 12.63 -14.14
C VAL A 178 10.53 13.24 -12.74
N ARG A 179 11.77 13.51 -12.31
CA ARG A 179 12.07 14.05 -10.98
C ARG A 179 11.29 15.32 -10.62
N PRO A 180 11.10 16.32 -11.51
CA PRO A 180 10.32 17.51 -11.16
C PRO A 180 8.86 17.19 -10.76
N LEU A 181 8.27 16.18 -11.42
CA LEU A 181 6.94 15.66 -11.10
C LEU A 181 6.96 14.92 -9.76
N PHE A 182 7.90 13.98 -9.58
CA PHE A 182 8.04 13.24 -8.33
C PHE A 182 8.28 14.14 -7.12
N ARG A 183 9.17 15.13 -7.23
CA ARG A 183 9.45 16.10 -6.18
C ARG A 183 8.18 16.82 -5.71
N ARG A 184 7.26 17.18 -6.62
CA ARG A 184 5.98 17.80 -6.27
C ARG A 184 5.05 16.86 -5.51
N VAL A 185 5.02 15.59 -5.89
CA VAL A 185 4.23 14.55 -5.20
C VAL A 185 4.81 14.27 -3.81
N LEU A 186 6.12 14.03 -3.75
CA LEU A 186 6.88 13.72 -2.54
C LEU A 186 6.90 14.86 -1.53
N ALA A 187 6.78 16.13 -1.96
CA ALA A 187 6.65 17.27 -1.07
C ALA A 187 5.41 17.19 -0.14
N ASN A 188 4.39 16.41 -0.53
CA ASN A 188 3.20 16.17 0.29
C ASN A 188 3.40 15.03 1.31
N LEU A 189 4.58 14.40 1.38
CA LEU A 189 4.92 13.44 2.43
C LEU A 189 5.40 14.16 3.68
N SER A 190 4.88 13.73 4.82
CA SER A 190 5.28 14.24 6.14
C SER A 190 6.55 13.55 6.63
N LEU A 191 6.67 12.23 6.40
CA LEU A 191 7.82 11.42 6.80
C LEU A 191 7.93 10.19 5.88
N CYS A 192 9.15 9.73 5.63
CA CYS A 192 9.48 8.52 4.88
C CYS A 192 10.41 7.63 5.69
N CYS A 193 9.94 6.44 6.06
CA CYS A 193 10.72 5.40 6.71
C CYS A 193 11.24 4.41 5.65
N ALA A 194 12.49 4.54 5.25
CA ALA A 194 13.15 3.76 4.21
C ALA A 194 13.69 2.41 4.71
N GLN A 195 13.71 1.42 3.81
CA GLN A 195 14.20 0.06 4.12
C GLN A 195 15.71 -0.03 4.34
N SER A 196 16.47 0.84 3.68
CA SER A 196 17.92 0.82 3.65
C SER A 196 18.46 2.23 3.42
N GLU A 197 19.73 2.44 3.76
CA GLU A 197 20.47 3.67 3.46
C GLU A 197 20.39 4.03 1.97
N GLU A 198 20.53 3.04 1.08
CA GLU A 198 20.41 3.26 -0.35
C GLU A 198 19.01 3.76 -0.74
N SER A 199 17.96 3.16 -0.18
CA SER A 199 16.58 3.61 -0.45
C SER A 199 16.35 5.02 0.10
N GLY A 200 16.88 5.33 1.29
CA GLY A 200 16.83 6.66 1.90
C GLY A 200 17.49 7.71 1.00
N ARG A 201 18.74 7.47 0.57
CA ARG A 201 19.46 8.35 -0.35
C ARG A 201 18.67 8.60 -1.65
N ARG A 202 18.10 7.54 -2.23
CA ARG A 202 17.29 7.66 -3.46
C ARG A 202 16.04 8.51 -3.25
N LEU A 203 15.35 8.39 -2.12
CA LEU A 203 14.19 9.22 -1.80
C LEU A 203 14.57 10.70 -1.68
N VAL A 204 15.70 11.00 -1.03
CA VAL A 204 16.23 12.37 -0.95
C VAL A 204 16.55 12.91 -2.35
N GLU A 205 17.27 12.13 -3.16
CA GLU A 205 17.60 12.50 -4.54
C GLU A 205 16.35 12.74 -5.40
N LEU A 206 15.29 11.95 -5.21
CA LEU A 206 14.01 12.12 -5.90
C LEU A 206 13.21 13.35 -5.44
N GLY A 207 13.54 13.90 -4.26
CA GLY A 207 13.04 15.20 -3.80
C GLY A 207 12.30 15.18 -2.47
N VAL A 208 12.38 14.10 -1.68
CA VAL A 208 11.96 14.16 -0.27
C VAL A 208 13.00 15.01 0.50
N PRO A 209 12.58 15.96 1.35
CA PRO A 209 13.50 16.65 2.25
C PRO A 209 14.24 15.66 3.16
N GLU A 210 15.54 15.85 3.35
CA GLU A 210 16.40 14.93 4.11
C GLU A 210 15.95 14.77 5.58
N ASP A 211 15.48 15.85 6.20
CA ASP A 211 14.90 15.86 7.55
C ASP A 211 13.59 15.06 7.68
N ARG A 212 13.03 14.61 6.55
CA ARG A 212 11.82 13.77 6.48
C ARG A 212 12.12 12.35 6.01
N VAL A 213 13.38 11.96 5.93
CA VAL A 213 13.78 10.59 5.60
C VAL A 213 14.46 9.97 6.83
N MET A 214 13.98 8.79 7.23
CA MET A 214 14.55 7.98 8.29
C MET A 214 14.75 6.56 7.78
N VAL A 215 15.87 5.92 8.10
CA VAL A 215 16.10 4.51 7.77
C VAL A 215 15.63 3.67 8.96
N THR A 216 14.61 2.85 8.75
CA THR A 216 13.99 2.03 9.81
C THR A 216 14.19 0.54 9.62
N GLY A 217 14.85 0.13 8.53
CA GLY A 217 14.94 -1.28 8.17
C GLY A 217 13.68 -1.79 7.45
N ASN A 218 13.63 -3.11 7.22
CA ASN A 218 12.59 -3.74 6.42
C ASN A 218 11.53 -4.41 7.30
N LEU A 219 10.33 -3.83 7.28
CA LEU A 219 9.16 -4.22 8.06
C LEU A 219 8.75 -5.69 7.83
N LYS A 220 9.12 -6.28 6.69
CA LYS A 220 8.80 -7.69 6.39
C LYS A 220 9.54 -8.65 7.32
N PHE A 221 10.70 -8.26 7.88
CA PHE A 221 11.43 -9.09 8.84
C PHE A 221 10.79 -9.09 10.22
N ASP A 222 10.09 -8.02 10.59
CA ASP A 222 9.42 -7.90 11.90
C ASP A 222 8.18 -8.80 12.02
N THR A 223 7.69 -9.28 10.88
CA THR A 223 6.53 -10.18 10.80
C THR A 223 6.91 -11.65 10.79
N LEU A 224 8.20 -11.96 10.62
CA LEU A 224 8.65 -13.34 10.77
C LEU A 224 8.47 -13.68 12.25
N PRO A 225 7.68 -14.72 12.59
CA PRO A 225 7.78 -15.25 13.93
C PRO A 225 9.25 -15.56 14.12
N VAL A 226 9.89 -14.93 15.12
CA VAL A 226 11.16 -15.42 15.64
C VAL A 226 10.92 -16.92 15.78
N PRO A 227 11.62 -17.79 15.02
CA PRO A 227 11.36 -19.21 15.12
C PRO A 227 11.57 -19.51 16.59
N ALA A 228 10.47 -19.71 17.32
CA ALA A 228 10.55 -20.22 18.66
C ALA A 228 11.33 -21.50 18.46
N THR A 229 12.55 -21.52 18.97
CA THR A 229 13.40 -22.70 19.02
C THR A 229 12.53 -23.79 19.63
N GLY A 230 11.90 -24.60 18.77
CA GLY A 230 10.95 -25.63 19.16
C GLY A 230 9.44 -25.33 19.11
N ALA A 231 8.87 -24.55 18.17
CA ALA A 231 7.41 -24.62 17.90
C ALA A 231 7.06 -25.89 17.08
N PRO A 232 6.67 -27.03 17.69
CA PRO A 232 6.64 -28.34 17.02
C PRO A 232 5.40 -28.49 16.14
N TRP A 233 4.32 -27.78 16.48
CA TRP A 233 3.02 -27.87 15.82
C TRP A 233 3.06 -27.33 14.38
N MET A 234 3.79 -26.25 14.12
CA MET A 234 3.90 -25.65 12.78
C MET A 234 4.76 -26.53 11.87
N ARG A 235 5.80 -27.17 12.43
CA ARG A 235 6.64 -28.17 11.76
C ARG A 235 5.82 -29.42 11.40
N GLN A 236 5.01 -29.92 12.32
CA GLN A 236 4.19 -31.12 12.12
C GLN A 236 3.07 -30.94 11.09
N SER A 237 2.39 -29.78 11.06
CA SER A 237 1.32 -29.53 10.09
C SER A 237 1.85 -29.45 8.66
N VAL A 238 2.95 -28.73 8.44
CA VAL A 238 3.61 -28.66 7.13
C VAL A 238 4.14 -30.05 6.72
N MET A 239 4.80 -30.75 7.65
CA MET A 239 5.29 -32.11 7.39
C MET A 239 4.16 -33.09 7.04
N ARG A 240 2.99 -32.97 7.67
CA ARG A 240 1.83 -33.81 7.38
C ARG A 240 1.23 -33.51 5.99
N VAL A 241 1.05 -32.24 5.65
CA VAL A 241 0.51 -31.81 4.35
C VAL A 241 1.40 -32.29 3.20
N PHE A 242 2.71 -32.10 3.33
CA PHE A 242 3.67 -32.48 2.30
C PHE A 242 4.24 -33.91 2.46
N ARG A 243 3.71 -34.69 3.42
CA ARG A 243 4.16 -36.06 3.76
C ARG A 243 5.67 -36.18 3.98
N ILE A 244 6.27 -35.15 4.55
CA ILE A 244 7.70 -35.08 4.85
C ILE A 244 7.97 -35.80 6.17
N THR A 245 8.90 -36.74 6.17
CA THR A 245 9.32 -37.48 7.37
C THR A 245 10.41 -36.71 8.12
N VAL A 246 10.43 -36.81 9.46
CA VAL A 246 11.51 -36.24 10.28
C VAL A 246 12.85 -36.84 9.83
N GLY A 247 13.85 -36.00 9.58
CA GLY A 247 15.18 -36.41 9.13
C GLY A 247 15.38 -36.51 7.61
N ARG A 248 14.34 -36.27 6.79
CA ARG A 248 14.52 -36.12 5.33
C ARG A 248 15.05 -34.75 4.97
N THR A 249 16.03 -34.71 4.08
CA THR A 249 16.45 -33.47 3.40
C THR A 249 15.31 -33.00 2.51
N VAL A 250 14.87 -31.75 2.70
CA VAL A 250 13.85 -31.09 1.89
C VAL A 250 14.50 -29.94 1.16
N ILE A 251 14.38 -29.93 -0.16
CA ILE A 251 14.79 -28.81 -1.01
C ILE A 251 13.50 -28.14 -1.48
N VAL A 252 13.40 -26.82 -1.27
CA VAL A 252 12.25 -26.02 -1.71
C VAL A 252 12.72 -25.02 -2.76
N ALA A 253 12.21 -25.16 -3.97
CA ALA A 253 12.29 -24.13 -4.99
C ALA A 253 11.09 -23.17 -4.81
N ALA A 254 11.30 -22.06 -4.11
CA ALA A 254 10.28 -21.04 -3.90
C ALA A 254 10.45 -19.90 -4.92
N SER A 255 9.33 -19.25 -5.29
CA SER A 255 9.30 -18.09 -6.18
C SER A 255 9.79 -18.36 -7.62
N THR A 256 9.57 -19.57 -8.14
CA THR A 256 9.82 -19.88 -9.55
C THR A 256 8.78 -19.20 -10.46
N HIS A 257 9.20 -18.81 -11.66
CA HIS A 257 8.34 -18.32 -12.75
C HIS A 257 8.18 -19.36 -13.87
N PRO A 258 7.13 -19.24 -14.71
CA PRO A 258 6.89 -20.20 -15.79
C PRO A 258 8.12 -20.42 -16.68
N GLY A 259 8.63 -21.66 -16.68
CA GLY A 259 9.83 -22.08 -17.41
C GLY A 259 11.07 -22.26 -16.52
N GLU A 260 11.08 -21.68 -15.31
CA GLU A 260 12.16 -21.87 -14.33
C GLU A 260 11.96 -23.17 -13.54
N GLU A 261 10.74 -23.71 -13.47
CA GLU A 261 10.42 -24.92 -12.70
C GLU A 261 11.18 -26.16 -13.22
N VAL A 262 11.45 -26.21 -14.52
CA VAL A 262 12.10 -27.38 -15.16
C VAL A 262 13.54 -27.57 -14.67
N ALA A 263 14.22 -26.50 -14.24
CA ALA A 263 15.58 -26.59 -13.76
C ALA A 263 15.68 -27.02 -12.27
N VAL A 264 14.56 -27.04 -11.55
CA VAL A 264 14.51 -27.26 -10.10
C VAL A 264 13.60 -28.42 -9.67
N LEU A 265 12.89 -29.04 -10.61
CA LEU A 265 12.14 -30.30 -10.46
C LEU A 265 12.99 -31.49 -10.88
#